data_AF-A3J507-F1
#
_entry.id   AF-A3J507-F1
#
_cell.length_a   1.000
_cell.length_b   1.000
_cell.length_c   1.000
_cell.angle_alpha   90.00
_cell.angle_beta   90.00
_cell.angle_gamma   90.00
#
_symmetry.space_group_name_H-M   'P 1'
#
loop_
_entity.id
_entity.type
_entity.pdbx_description
1 polymer ?
#
loop_
_entity_poly.entity_id
_entity_poly.type
_entity_poly.pdbx_seq_one_letter_code
_entity_poly.pdbx_strand_id
1 'polypeptide(L)'
;MEAIRRFVKVKNHQVNITLPEDFNAEEVEVIILPTSKEYQIPQWQIDEVRERTENYLKNPSVGIEFDDNTLSDEDKKLLDFRANQPKEDFISGEESINRLKKKYGI
;
A
#
# COMPACT_ATOMS: atom_id res chain seq x y z
N MET A 1 -15.88 -5.10 2.30
CA MET A 1 -15.62 -3.79 1.70
C MET A 1 -14.42 -3.17 2.38
N GLU A 2 -13.52 -2.57 1.62
CA GLU A 2 -12.34 -1.87 2.14
C GLU A 2 -12.73 -0.53 2.77
N ALA A 3 -12.05 -0.12 3.84
CA ALA A 3 -12.29 1.16 4.50
C ALA A 3 -11.90 2.33 3.58
N ILE A 4 -12.80 3.29 3.39
CA ILE A 4 -12.55 4.47 2.54
C ILE A 4 -11.79 5.53 3.36
N ARG A 5 -10.50 5.77 3.04
CA ARG A 5 -9.71 6.86 3.63
C ARG A 5 -9.51 8.01 2.64
N ARG A 6 -10.04 9.19 2.95
CA ARG A 6 -9.92 10.38 2.09
C ARG A 6 -9.52 11.64 2.87
N PHE A 7 -8.62 12.44 2.30
CA PHE A 7 -8.30 13.77 2.80
C PHE A 7 -9.22 14.80 2.11
N VAL A 8 -10.10 15.45 2.87
CA VAL A 8 -11.06 16.44 2.34
C VAL A 8 -10.74 17.81 2.93
N LYS A 9 -10.76 18.86 2.10
CA LYS A 9 -10.56 20.23 2.56
C LYS A 9 -11.79 20.72 3.32
N VAL A 10 -11.56 21.33 4.47
CA VAL A 10 -12.61 22.03 5.22
C VAL A 10 -12.90 23.38 4.55
N LYS A 11 -14.17 23.68 4.27
CA LYS A 11 -14.62 25.00 3.78
C LYS A 11 -15.80 25.46 4.63
N ASN A 12 -15.75 26.68 5.16
CA ASN A 12 -16.81 27.25 5.99
C ASN A 12 -17.25 26.33 7.15
N HIS A 13 -16.29 25.66 7.81
CA HIS A 13 -16.55 24.67 8.86
C HIS A 13 -17.40 23.45 8.41
N GLN A 14 -17.42 23.16 7.12
CA GLN A 14 -18.13 22.01 6.55
C GLN A 14 -17.17 21.09 5.80
N VAL A 15 -17.51 19.79 5.80
CA VAL A 15 -16.87 18.73 5.03
C VAL A 15 -17.96 17.98 4.28
N ASN A 16 -17.83 17.89 2.94
CA ASN A 16 -18.77 17.15 2.10
C ASN A 16 -18.13 15.82 1.69
N ILE A 17 -18.77 14.71 2.07
CA ILE A 17 -18.35 13.35 1.72
C ILE A 17 -19.44 12.76 0.82
N THR A 18 -19.03 12.28 -0.36
CA THR A 18 -19.91 11.53 -1.27
C THR A 18 -19.46 10.08 -1.24
N LEU A 19 -20.35 9.18 -0.85
CA LEU A 19 -20.11 7.74 -0.85
C LEU A 19 -20.23 7.20 -2.30
N PRO A 20 -19.49 6.12 -2.63
CA PRO A 20 -19.67 5.41 -3.91
C PRO A 20 -21.10 4.89 -4.11
N GLU A 21 -21.53 4.76 -5.37
CA GLU A 21 -22.89 4.27 -5.70
C GLU A 21 -23.15 2.84 -5.24
N ASP A 22 -22.10 2.03 -5.10
CA ASP A 22 -22.14 0.64 -4.65
C ASP A 22 -21.99 0.47 -3.13
N PHE A 23 -21.89 1.57 -2.37
CA PHE A 23 -21.84 1.54 -0.91
C PHE A 23 -23.21 1.20 -0.32
N ASN A 24 -23.33 0.04 0.34
CA ASN A 24 -24.62 -0.52 0.76
C ASN A 24 -24.79 -0.74 2.28
N ALA A 25 -23.91 -0.15 3.10
CA ALA A 25 -24.04 -0.23 4.56
C ALA A 25 -25.04 0.80 5.10
N GLU A 26 -25.73 0.42 6.18
CA GLU A 26 -26.78 1.21 6.83
C GLU A 26 -26.23 2.36 7.68
N GLU A 27 -25.03 2.21 8.25
CA GLU A 27 -24.39 3.20 9.12
C GLU A 27 -22.90 3.37 8.78
N VAL A 28 -22.36 4.57 9.08
CA VAL A 28 -20.93 4.89 8.93
C VAL A 28 -20.39 5.57 10.18
N GLU A 29 -19.20 5.16 10.62
CA GLU A 29 -18.44 5.87 11.65
C GLU A 29 -17.48 6.86 11.00
N VAL A 30 -17.45 8.11 11.48
CA VAL A 30 -16.56 9.17 10.96
C VAL A 30 -15.71 9.74 12.08
N ILE A 31 -14.39 9.67 11.92
CA ILE A 31 -13.41 10.28 12.84
C ILE A 31 -12.82 11.54 12.20
N ILE A 32 -13.06 12.71 12.80
CA ILE A 32 -12.55 14.00 12.31
C ILE A 32 -11.36 14.44 13.18
N LEU A 33 -10.18 14.49 12.59
CA LEU A 33 -8.96 14.98 13.25
C LEU A 33 -8.46 16.24 12.55
N PRO A 34 -8.09 17.31 13.28
CA PRO A 34 -7.44 18.47 12.68
C PRO A 34 -6.13 18.03 12.03
N THR A 35 -5.91 18.42 10.77
CA THR A 35 -4.65 18.12 10.10
C THR A 35 -3.53 18.98 10.69
N SER A 36 -2.71 18.40 11.56
CA SER A 36 -1.36 18.91 11.83
C SER A 36 -0.49 18.69 10.58
N LYS A 37 0.39 19.64 10.24
CA LYS A 37 1.31 19.52 9.08
C LYS A 37 2.17 18.25 9.14
N GLU A 38 2.29 17.66 10.31
CA GLU A 38 2.86 16.34 10.55
C GLU A 38 1.74 15.40 10.97
N TYR A 39 1.40 14.46 10.09
CA TYR A 39 0.57 13.33 10.44
C TYR A 39 1.36 12.46 11.43
N GLN A 40 0.98 12.51 12.70
CA GLN A 40 1.57 11.67 13.74
C GLN A 40 0.87 10.31 13.66
N ILE A 41 1.62 9.27 13.29
CA ILE A 41 1.11 7.90 13.25
C ILE A 41 0.73 7.50 14.70
N PRO A 42 -0.53 7.11 14.98
CA PRO A 42 -0.92 6.59 16.29
C PRO A 42 -0.01 5.46 16.77
N GLN A 43 0.31 5.47 18.07
CA GLN A 43 1.26 4.51 18.65
C GLN A 43 0.87 3.04 18.41
N TRP A 44 -0.43 2.73 18.46
CA TRP A 44 -0.91 1.37 18.19
C TRP A 44 -0.57 0.87 16.78
N GLN A 45 -0.58 1.75 15.77
CA GLN A 45 -0.20 1.37 14.40
C GLN A 45 1.30 1.10 14.30
N ILE A 46 2.11 1.89 15.02
CA ILE A 46 3.56 1.69 15.10
C ILE A 46 3.86 0.34 15.76
N ASP A 47 3.16 0.03 16.85
CA ASP A 47 3.36 -1.20 17.61
C ASP A 47 2.92 -2.44 16.81
N GLU A 48 1.81 -2.37 16.09
CA GLU A 48 1.34 -3.44 15.19
C GLU A 48 2.36 -3.71 14.06
N VAL A 49 2.86 -2.67 13.41
CA VAL A 49 3.88 -2.81 12.35
C VAL A 49 5.18 -3.38 12.92
N ARG A 50 5.58 -2.95 14.12
CA ARG A 50 6.76 -3.46 14.81
C ARG A 50 6.61 -4.95 15.12
N GLU A 51 5.50 -5.35 15.71
CA GLU A 51 5.21 -6.75 16.03
C GLU A 51 5.21 -7.63 14.78
N ARG A 52 4.54 -7.20 13.70
CA ARG A 52 4.55 -7.90 12.42
C ARG A 52 5.96 -8.07 11.86
N THR A 53 6.78 -7.02 11.95
CA THR A 53 8.16 -7.04 11.47
C THR A 53 9.00 -8.01 12.29
N GLU A 54 8.89 -7.98 13.61
CA GLU A 54 9.60 -8.91 14.49
C GLU A 54 9.19 -10.36 14.25
N ASN A 55 7.90 -10.61 14.03
CA ASN A 55 7.38 -11.94 13.72
C ASN A 55 7.92 -12.45 12.38
N TYR A 56 7.95 -11.61 11.35
CA TYR A 56 8.54 -11.95 10.05
C TYR A 56 10.05 -12.22 10.16
N LEU A 57 10.79 -11.41 10.92
CA LEU A 57 12.24 -11.60 11.09
C LEU A 57 12.57 -12.91 11.84
N LYS A 58 11.72 -13.31 12.80
CA LYS A 58 11.87 -14.57 13.55
C LYS A 58 11.48 -15.79 12.71
N ASN A 59 10.43 -15.66 11.90
CA ASN A 59 9.96 -16.70 11.00
C ASN A 59 9.47 -16.07 9.68
N PRO A 60 10.34 -15.97 8.66
CA PRO A 60 9.95 -15.36 7.38
C PRO A 60 8.77 -16.06 6.69
N SER A 61 8.55 -17.34 6.99
CA SER A 61 7.40 -18.11 6.51
C SER A 61 6.05 -17.58 7.00
N VAL A 62 6.01 -16.82 8.10
CA VAL A 62 4.79 -16.13 8.57
C VAL A 62 4.32 -15.09 7.55
N GLY A 63 5.24 -14.44 6.83
CA GLY A 63 4.88 -13.54 5.72
C GLY A 63 4.27 -14.27 4.52
N ILE A 64 4.40 -15.59 4.46
CA ILE A 64 3.86 -16.46 3.42
C ILE A 64 2.44 -16.93 3.81
N GLU A 65 2.09 -16.95 5.10
CA GLU A 65 0.75 -17.38 5.59
C GLU A 65 -0.33 -16.28 5.53
N PHE A 66 0.05 -15.00 5.42
CA PHE A 66 -0.91 -13.88 5.33
C PHE A 66 -1.39 -13.58 3.91
N ASP A 67 -0.72 -14.14 2.89
CA ASP A 67 -1.24 -14.17 1.54
C ASP A 67 -1.81 -15.57 1.32
N ASP A 68 -3.05 -15.64 0.84
CA ASP A 68 -3.44 -16.76 -0.01
C ASP A 68 -2.50 -16.69 -1.23
N ASN A 69 -1.31 -17.28 -1.09
CA ASN A 69 -0.19 -17.23 -2.04
C ASN A 69 -0.48 -17.98 -3.34
N THR A 70 -1.76 -18.21 -3.63
CA THR A 70 -2.22 -18.64 -4.94
C THR A 70 -2.28 -17.41 -5.84
N LEU A 71 -1.15 -17.12 -6.50
CA LEU A 71 -1.17 -16.37 -7.74
C LEU A 71 -2.26 -16.97 -8.65
N SER A 72 -3.11 -16.12 -9.21
CA SER A 72 -4.09 -16.58 -10.19
C SER A 72 -3.36 -17.23 -11.37
N ASP A 73 -4.06 -18.07 -12.14
CA ASP A 73 -3.45 -18.68 -13.33
C ASP A 73 -3.06 -17.62 -14.37
N GLU A 74 -3.70 -16.45 -14.36
CA GLU A 74 -3.33 -15.30 -15.19
C GLU A 74 -2.02 -14.67 -14.72
N ASP A 75 -1.84 -14.49 -13.40
CA ASP A 75 -0.62 -13.94 -12.83
C ASP A 75 0.59 -14.85 -13.09
N LYS A 76 0.41 -16.17 -12.96
CA LYS A 76 1.45 -17.16 -13.29
C LYS A 76 1.85 -17.08 -14.77
N LYS A 77 0.89 -17.01 -15.70
CA LYS A 77 1.15 -16.86 -17.14
C LYS A 77 1.88 -15.57 -17.45
N LEU A 78 1.54 -14.47 -16.78
CA LEU A 78 2.21 -13.20 -16.97
C LEU A 78 3.67 -13.24 -16.49
N LEU A 79 3.94 -13.90 -15.36
CA LEU A 79 5.30 -14.08 -14.85
C LEU A 79 6.14 -14.96 -15.79
N ASP A 80 5.58 -16.07 -16.29
CA ASP A 80 6.25 -16.93 -17.27
C ASP A 80 6.55 -16.18 -18.56
N PHE A 81 5.60 -15.37 -19.06
CA PHE A 81 5.83 -14.53 -20.23
C PHE A 81 7.00 -13.57 -20.00
N ARG A 82 7.02 -12.86 -18.86
CA ARG A 82 8.09 -11.93 -18.49
C ARG A 82 9.45 -12.61 -18.33
N ALA A 83 9.49 -13.77 -17.70
CA ALA A 83 10.72 -14.54 -17.49
C ALA A 83 11.36 -14.99 -18.82
N ASN A 84 10.55 -15.18 -19.87
CA ASN A 84 10.98 -15.57 -21.21
C ASN A 84 11.22 -14.39 -22.16
N GLN A 85 11.04 -13.14 -21.73
CA GLN A 85 11.37 -11.98 -22.56
C GLN A 85 12.91 -11.78 -22.64
N PRO A 86 13.42 -11.26 -23.77
CA PRO A 86 14.85 -11.02 -23.93
C PRO A 86 15.36 -10.03 -22.87
N LYS A 87 16.46 -10.40 -22.21
CA LYS A 87 17.05 -9.57 -21.13
C LYS A 87 17.47 -8.18 -21.59
N GLU A 88 17.67 -7.99 -22.89
CA GLU A 88 18.06 -6.72 -23.51
C GLU A 88 17.01 -5.61 -23.31
N ASP A 89 15.73 -5.99 -23.11
CA ASP A 89 14.63 -5.05 -22.86
C ASP A 89 14.51 -4.64 -21.38
N PHE A 90 15.33 -5.23 -20.49
CA PHE A 90 15.28 -4.99 -19.04
C PHE A 90 16.62 -4.48 -18.52
N ILE A 91 16.55 -3.61 -17.52
CA ILE A 91 17.72 -3.18 -16.75
C ILE A 91 17.73 -3.89 -15.40
N SER A 92 18.92 -4.07 -14.83
CA SER A 92 19.04 -4.61 -13.48
C SER A 92 18.48 -3.60 -12.45
N GLY A 93 18.12 -4.10 -11.27
CA GLY A 93 17.70 -3.23 -10.16
C GLY A 93 18.76 -2.21 -9.78
N GLU A 94 20.03 -2.60 -9.80
CA GLU A 94 21.16 -1.71 -9.55
C GLU A 94 21.26 -0.60 -10.60
N GLU A 95 21.08 -0.94 -11.88
CA GLU A 95 21.11 0.03 -12.96
C GLU A 95 19.90 0.99 -12.90
N SER A 96 18.72 0.48 -12.54
CA SER A 96 17.52 1.30 -12.29
C SER A 96 17.76 2.32 -11.17
N ILE A 97 18.32 1.88 -10.04
CA ILE A 97 18.66 2.74 -8.91
C ILE A 97 19.67 3.82 -9.33
N ASN A 98 20.71 3.45 -10.08
CA ASN A 98 21.71 4.40 -10.56
C ASN A 98 21.13 5.45 -11.52
N ARG A 99 20.19 5.05 -12.40
CA ARG A 99 19.47 6.00 -13.27
C ARG A 99 18.60 6.98 -12.47
N LEU A 100 17.92 6.50 -11.44
CA LEU A 100 17.09 7.33 -10.55
C LEU A 100 17.95 8.33 -9.78
N LYS A 101 19.05 7.88 -9.18
CA LYS A 101 20.03 8.74 -8.51
C LYS A 101 20.54 9.85 -9.42
N LYS A 102 20.95 9.50 -10.64
CA LYS A 102 21.41 10.46 -11.65
C LYS A 102 20.33 11.45 -12.08
N LYS A 103 19.08 11.01 -12.25
CA LYS A 103 17.97 11.85 -12.70
C LYS A 103 17.51 12.85 -11.63
N TYR A 104 17.54 12.44 -10.36
CA TYR A 104 17.01 13.23 -9.24
C TYR A 104 18.10 13.85 -8.35
N GLY A 105 19.38 13.59 -8.63
CA GLY A 105 20.51 14.19 -7.91
C GLY A 105 20.67 13.70 -6.47
N ILE A 106 20.29 12.44 -6.20
CA ILE A 106 20.35 11.76 -4.90
C ILE A 106 21.52 10.78 -4.83
#